data_AF-A0A4Q3BFW2-F1
#
_entry.id   AF-A0A4Q3BFW2-F1
#
_cell.length_a   1.000
_cell.length_b   1.000
_cell.length_c   1.000
_cell.angle_alpha   90.00
_cell.angle_beta   90.00
_cell.angle_gamma   90.00
#
_symmetry.space_group_name_H-M   'P 1'
#
loop_
_entity.id
_entity.type
_entity.pdbx_description
1 polymer ?
#
loop_
_entity_poly.entity_id
_entity_poly.type
_entity_poly.pdbx_seq_one_letter_code
_entity_poly.pdbx_strand_id
1 'polypeptide(L)'
;MVSNLLPKPFSKHLKKAGFHDCTHAYAVTLEGAKKLVKSQTPIVYRADDLLSVNVMKGELKGFVTEPKFFDQLDFHTAETSKIKS
;
A
#
# COMPACT_ATOMS: atom_id res chain seq x y z
N MET A 1 -2.10 17.22 10.77
CA MET A 1 -1.84 16.16 11.78
C MET A 1 -2.12 14.81 11.14
N VAL A 2 -1.24 13.83 11.31
CA VAL A 2 -1.45 12.44 10.86
C VAL A 2 -2.33 11.73 11.89
N SER A 3 -3.46 11.17 11.46
CA SER A 3 -4.42 10.49 12.36
C SER A 3 -4.48 8.97 12.14
N ASN A 4 -3.90 8.47 11.04
CA ASN A 4 -3.92 7.06 10.65
C ASN A 4 -2.52 6.53 10.34
N LEU A 5 -1.63 6.50 11.34
CA LEU A 5 -0.26 5.98 11.16
C LEU A 5 -0.21 4.44 11.14
N LEU A 6 -0.91 3.77 12.06
CA LEU A 6 -0.85 2.31 12.20
C LEU A 6 -2.07 1.64 11.55
N PRO A 7 -1.91 0.46 10.92
CA PRO A 7 -3.03 -0.34 10.46
C PRO A 7 -3.98 -0.69 11.61
N LYS A 8 -5.30 -0.70 11.34
CA LYS A 8 -6.33 -1.00 12.34
C LYS A 8 -7.22 -2.15 11.88
N PRO A 9 -7.75 -2.98 12.78
CA PRO A 9 -8.71 -4.03 12.41
C PRO A 9 -9.90 -3.47 11.61
N PHE A 10 -10.36 -4.21 10.61
CA PHE A 10 -11.58 -3.88 9.85
C PHE A 10 -12.48 -5.08 9.63
N SER A 11 -11.96 -6.17 9.08
CA SER A 11 -12.70 -7.42 8.89
C SER A 11 -11.75 -8.62 8.97
N LYS A 12 -12.28 -9.84 8.81
CA LYS A 12 -11.49 -11.08 8.85
C LYS A 12 -10.32 -11.09 7.88
N HIS A 13 -10.46 -10.43 6.72
CA HIS A 13 -9.46 -10.48 5.64
C HIS A 13 -8.87 -9.11 5.26
N LEU A 14 -9.27 -8.05 5.97
CA LEU A 14 -8.86 -6.69 5.67
C LEU A 14 -8.53 -5.93 6.95
N LYS A 15 -7.49 -5.10 6.88
CA LYS A 15 -7.19 -4.05 7.86
C LYS A 15 -7.35 -2.69 7.18
N LYS A 16 -7.78 -1.68 7.94
CA LYS A 16 -7.63 -0.28 7.49
C LYS A 16 -6.14 0.00 7.35
N ALA A 17 -5.74 0.54 6.21
CA ALA A 17 -4.34 0.88 5.96
C ALA A 17 -3.92 2.06 6.85
N GLY A 18 -2.67 2.02 7.30
CA GLY A 18 -1.95 3.15 7.89
C GLY A 18 -0.88 3.65 6.93
N PHE A 19 0.28 4.03 7.47
CA PHE A 19 1.50 4.20 6.68
C PHE A 19 1.86 2.88 6.00
N HIS A 20 2.18 2.94 4.71
CA HIS A 20 2.58 1.78 3.92
C HIS A 20 3.72 2.14 2.97
N ASP A 21 4.84 1.48 3.14
CA ASP A 21 5.98 1.56 2.23
C ASP A 21 5.99 0.31 1.35
N CYS A 22 6.36 0.48 0.08
CA CYS A 22 6.39 -0.56 -0.95
C CYS A 22 5.01 -1.16 -1.30
N THR A 23 4.12 -0.37 -1.93
CA THR A 23 2.82 -0.90 -2.40
C THR A 23 2.98 -1.62 -3.75
N HIS A 24 3.12 -2.95 -3.71
CA HIS A 24 3.42 -3.74 -4.91
C HIS A 24 2.21 -4.03 -5.81
N ALA A 25 1.03 -4.25 -5.22
CA ALA A 25 -0.19 -4.57 -5.95
C ALA A 25 -1.38 -3.86 -5.30
N TYR A 26 -2.22 -3.22 -6.10
CA TYR A 26 -3.36 -2.47 -5.59
C TYR A 26 -4.56 -2.52 -6.54
N ALA A 27 -5.74 -2.41 -5.96
CA ALA A 27 -6.97 -2.08 -6.67
C ALA A 27 -7.42 -0.69 -6.20
N VAL A 28 -7.94 0.11 -7.12
CA VAL A 28 -8.42 1.46 -6.81
C VAL A 28 -9.75 1.70 -7.51
N THR A 29 -10.66 2.39 -6.85
CA THR A 29 -11.90 2.85 -7.49
C THR A 29 -11.60 4.06 -8.38
N LEU A 30 -12.46 4.33 -9.35
CA LEU A 30 -12.33 5.52 -10.19
C LEU A 30 -12.26 6.82 -9.37
N GLU A 31 -13.08 6.95 -8.33
CA GLU A 31 -13.06 8.11 -7.43
C GLU A 31 -11.78 8.18 -6.60
N GLY A 32 -11.22 7.04 -6.19
CA GLY A 32 -9.90 6.99 -5.55
C GLY A 32 -8.79 7.48 -6.48
N ALA A 33 -8.80 7.03 -7.74
CA ALA A 33 -7.82 7.44 -8.74
C ALA A 33 -7.90 8.95 -9.03
N LYS A 34 -9.10 9.52 -9.17
CA LYS A 34 -9.28 10.98 -9.34
C LYS A 34 -8.69 11.78 -8.19
N LYS A 35 -8.87 11.33 -6.94
CA LYS A 35 -8.28 11.98 -5.77
C LYS A 35 -6.76 11.93 -5.81
N LEU A 36 -6.18 10.77 -6.16
CA LEU A 36 -4.73 10.60 -6.28
C LEU A 36 -4.14 11.53 -7.35
N VAL A 37 -4.77 11.61 -8.53
CA VAL A 37 -4.34 12.53 -9.62
C VAL A 37 -4.36 13.98 -9.15
N LYS A 38 -5.45 14.41 -8.47
CA LYS A 38 -5.55 15.75 -7.91
C LYS A 38 -4.46 16.02 -6.87
N SER A 39 -4.20 15.08 -5.98
CA SER A 39 -3.18 15.20 -4.94
C SER A 39 -1.75 15.21 -5.48
N GLN A 40 -1.55 14.72 -6.70
CA GLN A 40 -0.26 14.66 -7.40
C GLN A 40 -0.10 15.81 -8.42
N THR A 41 -0.88 16.88 -8.31
CA THR A 41 -0.79 18.03 -9.22
C THR A 41 -0.41 19.30 -8.45
N PRO A 42 0.78 19.90 -8.68
CA PRO A 42 1.84 19.42 -9.58
C PRO A 42 2.46 18.10 -9.09
N ILE A 43 3.17 17.38 -9.97
CA ILE A 43 3.81 16.09 -9.65
C ILE A 43 4.92 16.34 -8.62
N VAL A 44 4.72 15.87 -7.39
CA VAL A 44 5.64 16.15 -6.26
C VAL A 44 6.01 14.91 -5.46
N TYR A 45 5.21 13.85 -5.48
CA TYR A 45 5.44 12.63 -4.70
C TYR A 45 5.94 11.48 -5.57
N ARG A 46 6.67 10.53 -4.98
CA ARG A 46 6.73 9.18 -5.58
C ARG A 46 5.39 8.48 -5.36
N ALA A 47 5.10 7.44 -6.14
CA ALA A 47 3.79 6.77 -6.08
C ALA A 47 3.43 6.25 -4.68
N ASP A 48 4.37 5.61 -3.98
CA ASP A 48 4.16 5.10 -2.62
C ASP A 48 3.94 6.23 -1.62
N ASP A 49 4.73 7.32 -1.71
CA ASP A 49 4.60 8.47 -0.82
C ASP A 49 3.23 9.15 -1.00
N LEU A 50 2.76 9.25 -2.25
CA LEU A 50 1.43 9.78 -2.57
C LEU A 50 0.34 8.95 -1.88
N LEU A 51 0.36 7.63 -2.04
CA LEU A 51 -0.60 6.72 -1.41
C LEU A 51 -0.56 6.84 0.12
N SER A 52 0.62 6.72 0.70
CA SER A 52 0.83 6.77 2.15
C SER A 52 0.34 8.09 2.76
N VAL A 53 0.70 9.23 2.18
CA VAL A 53 0.27 10.54 2.69
C VAL A 53 -1.24 10.69 2.62
N ASN A 54 -1.88 10.30 1.51
CA ASN A 54 -3.34 10.45 1.35
C ASN A 54 -4.11 9.53 2.31
N VAL A 55 -3.62 8.31 2.58
CA VAL A 55 -4.20 7.40 3.57
C VAL A 55 -4.03 7.95 5.00
N MET A 56 -2.82 8.39 5.34
CA MET A 56 -2.49 8.93 6.66
C MET A 56 -3.28 10.22 7.01
N LYS A 57 -3.56 11.06 6.00
CA LYS A 57 -4.41 12.25 6.13
C LYS A 57 -5.91 11.92 6.14
N GLY A 58 -6.30 10.70 5.75
CA GLY A 58 -7.70 10.27 5.63
C GLY A 58 -8.41 10.78 4.36
N GLU A 59 -7.66 11.34 3.41
CA GLU A 59 -8.16 11.80 2.10
C GLU A 59 -8.53 10.59 1.22
N LEU A 60 -7.79 9.48 1.40
CA LEU A 60 -8.07 8.18 0.82
C LEU A 60 -8.39 7.14 1.92
N LYS A 61 -9.45 6.35 1.70
CA LYS A 61 -9.76 5.20 2.54
C LYS A 61 -9.02 3.98 1.98
N GLY A 62 -7.85 3.68 2.56
CA GLY A 62 -7.04 2.53 2.18
C GLY A 62 -7.33 1.29 3.03
N PHE A 63 -7.17 0.12 2.43
CA PHE A 63 -7.23 -1.17 3.10
C PHE A 63 -6.08 -2.06 2.64
N VAL A 64 -5.58 -2.91 3.53
CA VAL A 64 -4.61 -3.96 3.21
C VAL A 64 -5.22 -5.33 3.46
N THR A 65 -4.85 -6.31 2.65
CA THR A 65 -5.30 -7.70 2.79
C THR A 65 -4.52 -8.44 3.85
N GLU A 66 -5.19 -9.26 4.66
CA GLU A 66 -4.56 -10.19 5.57
C GLU A 66 -5.24 -11.57 5.46
N PRO A 67 -4.54 -12.62 4.98
CA PRO A 67 -3.14 -12.63 4.54
C PRO A 67 -2.89 -11.83 3.24
N LYS A 68 -1.63 -11.58 2.90
CA LYS A 68 -1.24 -10.95 1.62
C LYS A 68 -1.74 -11.80 0.44
N PHE A 69 -2.39 -11.18 -0.53
CA PHE A 69 -2.86 -11.88 -1.74
C PHE A 69 -1.78 -11.99 -2.81
N PHE A 70 -0.94 -10.96 -2.90
CA PHE A 70 0.19 -10.87 -3.82
C PHE A 70 1.44 -10.57 -3.02
N ASP A 71 2.56 -11.16 -3.42
CA ASP A 71 3.88 -10.80 -2.92
C ASP A 71 4.80 -10.56 -4.12
N GLN A 72 5.81 -9.72 -3.94
CA GLN A 72 6.84 -9.57 -4.95
C GLN A 72 7.69 -10.85 -4.98
N LEU A 73 7.91 -11.40 -6.18
CA LEU A 73 8.87 -12.49 -6.38
C LEU A 73 10.27 -11.98 -6.00
N ASP A 74 10.85 -12.56 -4.95
CA ASP A 74 12.23 -12.29 -4.56
C ASP A 74 13.18 -13.17 -5.38
N PHE A 75 13.75 -12.60 -6.44
CA PHE A 75 14.69 -13.29 -7.31
C PHE A 75 16.01 -13.68 -6.62
N HIS A 76 16.27 -13.24 -5.39
CA HIS A 76 17.48 -13.61 -4.63
C HIS A 76 17.32 -14.90 -3.80
N THR A 77 16.10 -15.42 -3.62
CA THR A 77 15.87 -16.65 -2.84
C THR A 77 16.02 -17.96 -3.64
N ALA A 78 16.05 -17.87 -4.97
CA ALA A 78 16.15 -19.04 -5.84
C ALA A 78 17.55 -19.70 -5.84
N GLU A 79 18.59 -18.99 -5.40
CA GLU A 79 19.96 -19.53 -5.38
C GLU A 79 20.33 -20.18 -4.03
N THR A 80 19.80 -19.69 -2.91
CA THR A 80 20.13 -20.20 -1.57
C THR A 80 19.48 -21.54 -1.23
N SER A 81 18.46 -21.95 -1.98
CA SER A 81 17.78 -23.24 -1.81
C SER A 81 18.46 -24.40 -2.56
N LYS A 82 19.45 -24.13 -3.45
CA LYS A 82 20.20 -25.17 -4.16
C LYS A 82 21.49 -25.62 -3.48
N ILE A 83 21.90 -24.98 -2.38
CA ILE A 83 23.16 -25.28 -1.66
C ILE A 83 22.93 -26.22 -0.46
N LYS A 84 21.67 -26.60 -0.19
CA LYS A 84 21.32 -27.57 0.87
C LYS A 84 20.65 -28.81 0.27
N SER A 85 21.44 -29.66 -0.38
CA SER A 85 21.10 -31.07 -0.64
C SER A 85 22.32 -31.95 -0.37
#